data_AF-A0A931Y029-F1
#
_entry.id   AF-A0A931Y029-F1
#
_cell.length_a   1.000
_cell.length_b   1.000
_cell.length_c   1.000
_cell.angle_alpha   90.00
_cell.angle_beta   90.00
_cell.angle_gamma   90.00
#
_symmetry.space_group_name_H-M   'P 1'
#
loop_
_entity.id
_entity.type
_entity.pdbx_description
1 polymer ?
#
loop_
_entity_poly.entity_id
_entity_poly.type
_entity_poly.pdbx_seq_one_letter_code
_entity_poly.pdbx_strand_id
1 'polypeptide(L)'
;MKTSADTGPRPSGAANAGVSSGAVGARGLDVPRVFPLRDVPQPRYPVHVLAGATVFGGSIGGVLAALVGVKPVAAAAVAGALVAFTLVFLHVRRVMRAFAQRAARQPRLVLEHDALVYVDDDVRTTILPLDRRFGLTLFTTPSRAEVVVAITHRDGVEYLGGRDPSGQRHVELLARATTTPDNDLPVGARVPMLGDGDRFLELVGALEARAPGALDRVFLSDAGMADVVLDGDRLRAAQLDFDLRAPLSWRAYAFQEGSSFASHSFQATQVRQGEREVVLVSLSPTGELATPSIISPPPGRTGPLASEVIQRSLARDLRLAHCLAEVPPPRHMRVAVDRLFVPRIRQALDAAPAELVIVPRTSTPDVLVTPAEGIEALRQSSPNVR
;
A
#
# COMPACT_ATOMS: atom_id res chain seq x y z
N MET A 1 55.96 -39.81 42.70
CA MET A 1 55.97 -40.90 41.70
C MET A 1 54.70 -41.72 41.88
N LYS A 2 53.65 -41.43 41.10
CA LYS A 2 52.48 -42.27 40.78
C LYS A 2 51.38 -41.37 40.22
N THR A 3 51.24 -41.45 38.91
CA THR A 3 50.13 -40.98 38.08
C THR A 3 48.84 -41.66 38.52
N SER A 4 47.80 -40.86 38.81
CA SER A 4 46.42 -41.36 38.94
C SER A 4 45.63 -40.87 37.75
N ALA A 5 45.09 -41.84 37.00
CA ALA A 5 44.20 -41.67 35.89
C ALA A 5 42.84 -41.14 36.38
N ASP A 6 42.31 -40.15 35.68
CA ASP A 6 40.89 -39.81 35.74
C ASP A 6 40.34 -39.86 34.32
N THR A 7 39.29 -40.67 34.16
CA THR A 7 38.75 -41.09 32.87
C THR A 7 37.42 -40.37 32.69
N GLY A 8 37.47 -39.20 32.06
CA GLY A 8 36.28 -38.41 31.74
C GLY A 8 35.44 -39.03 30.62
N PRO A 9 34.11 -38.91 30.66
CA PRO A 9 33.21 -39.51 29.67
C PRO A 9 33.22 -38.74 28.34
N ARG A 10 33.19 -39.53 27.25
CA ARG A 10 33.02 -39.08 25.86
C ARG A 10 31.74 -38.27 25.66
N PRO A 11 31.79 -37.07 25.05
CA PRO A 11 30.61 -36.48 24.46
C PRO A 11 30.26 -37.19 23.14
N SER A 12 29.04 -37.71 23.10
CA SER A 12 28.34 -38.20 21.92
C SER A 12 28.32 -37.14 20.82
N GLY A 13 28.99 -37.44 19.70
CA GLY A 13 28.85 -36.69 18.46
C GLY A 13 27.47 -36.91 17.85
N ALA A 14 26.59 -35.93 17.99
CA ALA A 14 25.41 -35.80 17.14
C ALA A 14 25.81 -35.03 15.89
N ALA A 15 25.86 -35.74 14.77
CA ALA A 15 26.04 -35.19 13.45
C ALA A 15 24.88 -34.24 13.12
N ASN A 16 25.15 -32.93 13.11
CA ASN A 16 24.28 -31.98 12.42
C ASN A 16 24.50 -32.16 10.92
N ALA A 17 23.57 -32.87 10.29
CA ALA A 17 23.37 -32.85 8.86
C ALA A 17 23.15 -31.38 8.45
N GLY A 18 24.15 -30.81 7.78
CA GLY A 18 24.03 -29.54 7.10
C GLY A 18 22.95 -29.66 6.03
N VAL A 19 21.75 -29.19 6.35
CA VAL A 19 20.79 -28.78 5.34
C VAL A 19 21.36 -27.49 4.76
N SER A 20 22.15 -27.66 3.71
CA SER A 20 22.49 -26.62 2.76
C SER A 20 21.18 -26.08 2.20
N SER A 21 20.65 -25.04 2.85
CA SER A 21 19.58 -24.21 2.31
C SER A 21 20.04 -23.74 0.93
N GLY A 22 19.31 -24.20 -0.09
CA GLY A 22 19.67 -24.00 -1.47
C GLY A 22 19.82 -22.52 -1.77
N ALA A 23 21.04 -22.13 -2.13
CA ALA A 23 21.28 -20.99 -2.98
C ALA A 23 20.66 -21.30 -4.35
N VAL A 24 19.33 -21.14 -4.43
CA VAL A 24 18.57 -21.17 -5.68
C VAL A 24 18.96 -19.90 -6.45
N GLY A 25 20.02 -20.04 -7.24
CA GLY A 25 20.21 -19.37 -8.53
C GLY A 25 19.95 -17.86 -8.60
N ALA A 26 20.89 -17.05 -8.12
CA ALA A 26 21.00 -15.64 -8.54
C ALA A 26 21.34 -15.46 -10.04
N ARG A 27 21.57 -16.56 -10.79
CA ARG A 27 21.87 -16.55 -12.24
C ARG A 27 20.65 -16.43 -13.16
N GLY A 28 19.44 -16.27 -12.62
CA GLY A 28 18.21 -16.09 -13.40
C GLY A 28 17.70 -14.63 -13.49
N LEU A 29 18.48 -13.65 -13.03
CA LEU A 29 18.01 -12.26 -12.85
C LEU A 29 18.30 -11.33 -14.04
N ASP A 30 18.96 -11.80 -15.10
CA ASP A 30 19.36 -10.95 -16.22
C ASP A 30 18.31 -10.83 -17.34
N VAL A 31 17.19 -11.55 -17.24
CA VAL A 31 16.08 -11.38 -18.18
C VAL A 31 15.11 -10.33 -17.63
N PRO A 32 14.91 -9.20 -18.33
CA PRO A 32 13.94 -8.19 -17.93
C PRO A 32 12.57 -8.81 -17.71
N ARG A 33 11.95 -8.55 -16.56
CA ARG A 33 10.61 -9.06 -16.24
C ARG A 33 9.57 -8.02 -16.63
N VAL A 34 8.54 -8.45 -17.36
CA VAL A 34 7.51 -7.55 -17.91
C VAL A 34 6.19 -7.74 -17.18
N PHE A 35 5.61 -6.65 -16.70
CA PHE A 35 4.34 -6.61 -15.99
C PHE A 35 3.35 -5.69 -16.73
N PRO A 36 2.37 -6.25 -17.47
CA PRO A 36 1.42 -5.43 -18.23
C PRO A 36 0.44 -4.70 -17.31
N LEU A 37 0.17 -3.43 -17.60
CA LEU A 37 -0.83 -2.60 -16.92
C LEU A 37 -2.17 -2.72 -17.65
N ARG A 38 -3.26 -2.90 -16.90
CA ARG A 38 -4.55 -3.30 -17.47
C ARG A 38 -5.60 -2.18 -17.53
N ASP A 39 -5.27 -1.01 -16.96
CA ASP A 39 -6.23 0.06 -16.70
C ASP A 39 -6.26 1.18 -17.76
N VAL A 40 -5.80 0.92 -18.99
CA VAL A 40 -6.27 1.76 -20.11
C VAL A 40 -7.69 1.30 -20.43
N PRO A 41 -8.74 2.13 -20.23
CA PRO A 41 -10.09 1.75 -20.61
C PRO A 41 -10.06 1.31 -22.06
N GLN A 42 -10.44 0.05 -22.32
CA GLN A 42 -10.51 -0.42 -23.69
C GLN A 42 -11.41 0.55 -24.47
N PRO A 43 -10.95 1.09 -25.62
CA PRO A 43 -11.76 2.00 -26.40
C PRO A 43 -13.05 1.27 -26.73
N ARG A 44 -14.15 1.66 -26.08
CA ARG A 44 -15.49 1.23 -26.47
C ARG A 44 -15.69 1.80 -27.85
N TYR A 45 -15.50 0.97 -28.88
CA TYR A 45 -15.80 1.35 -30.24
C TYR A 45 -17.22 1.89 -30.25
N PRO A 46 -17.46 3.16 -30.62
CA PRO A 46 -18.81 3.66 -30.74
C PRO A 46 -19.44 2.85 -31.87
N VAL A 47 -20.26 1.86 -31.51
CA VAL A 47 -20.98 0.98 -32.45
C VAL A 47 -21.77 1.82 -33.46
N HIS A 48 -22.14 3.04 -33.07
CA HIS A 48 -22.78 4.07 -33.86
C HIS A 48 -21.98 4.51 -35.11
N VAL A 49 -20.63 4.52 -35.06
CA VAL A 49 -19.78 4.90 -36.21
C VAL A 49 -19.78 3.80 -37.28
N LEU A 50 -19.82 2.54 -36.86
CA LEU A 50 -19.94 1.39 -37.77
C LEU A 50 -21.35 1.27 -38.35
N ALA A 51 -22.39 1.56 -37.56
CA ALA A 51 -23.78 1.59 -38.02
C ALA A 51 -24.09 2.77 -38.96
N GLY A 52 -23.48 3.94 -38.75
CA GLY A 52 -23.66 5.10 -39.62
C GLY A 52 -23.14 4.87 -41.04
N ALA A 53 -22.00 4.20 -41.20
CA ALA A 53 -21.39 3.94 -42.50
C ALA A 53 -22.17 2.94 -43.37
N THR A 54 -22.84 1.95 -42.77
CA THR A 54 -23.65 0.97 -43.50
C THR A 54 -25.00 1.53 -43.94
N VAL A 55 -25.63 2.36 -43.10
CA VAL A 55 -26.94 2.98 -43.43
C VAL A 55 -26.81 4.07 -44.50
N PHE A 56 -25.73 4.87 -44.49
CA PHE A 56 -25.52 5.92 -45.50
C PHE A 56 -25.13 5.36 -46.89
N GLY A 57 -24.42 4.24 -46.95
CA GLY A 57 -24.07 3.60 -48.22
C GLY A 57 -25.28 2.97 -48.91
N GLY A 58 -26.20 2.37 -48.14
CA GLY A 58 -27.41 1.74 -48.68
C GLY A 58 -28.45 2.73 -49.22
N SER A 59 -28.63 3.87 -48.57
CA SER A 59 -29.64 4.86 -48.97
C SER A 59 -29.26 5.64 -50.24
N ILE A 60 -27.96 5.93 -50.44
CA ILE A 60 -27.50 6.63 -51.66
C ILE A 60 -27.56 5.70 -52.89
N GLY A 61 -27.25 4.41 -52.74
CA GLY A 61 -27.32 3.43 -53.83
C GLY A 61 -28.75 3.16 -54.32
N GLY A 62 -29.72 3.08 -53.40
CA GLY A 62 -31.13 2.86 -53.74
C GLY A 62 -31.77 4.04 -54.47
N VAL A 63 -31.42 5.28 -54.09
CA VAL A 63 -31.97 6.49 -54.71
C VAL A 63 -31.38 6.74 -56.11
N LEU A 64 -30.10 6.43 -56.33
CA LEU A 64 -29.47 6.55 -57.66
C LEU A 64 -29.94 5.47 -58.65
N ALA A 65 -30.24 4.25 -58.21
CA ALA A 65 -30.74 3.19 -59.08
C ALA A 65 -32.20 3.44 -59.53
N ALA A 66 -33.01 4.10 -58.72
CA ALA A 66 -34.42 4.38 -59.02
C ALA A 66 -34.63 5.53 -60.03
N LEU A 67 -33.58 6.31 -60.36
CA LEU A 67 -33.66 7.52 -61.20
C LEU A 67 -33.11 7.36 -62.62
N VAL A 68 -32.65 6.16 -63.03
CA VAL A 68 -31.91 5.99 -64.29
C VAL A 68 -32.74 5.22 -65.34
N GLY A 69 -33.45 6.00 -66.16
CA GLY A 69 -33.52 5.71 -67.59
C GLY A 69 -32.13 5.95 -68.20
N VAL A 70 -31.56 4.92 -68.80
CA VAL A 70 -30.14 4.75 -69.16
C VAL A 70 -29.52 5.96 -69.91
N LYS A 71 -28.65 6.72 -69.23
CA LYS A 71 -27.68 7.64 -69.85
C LYS A 71 -26.27 7.33 -69.33
N PRO A 72 -25.21 7.40 -70.16
CA PRO A 72 -23.83 7.03 -69.79
C PRO A 72 -23.27 7.85 -68.62
N VAL A 73 -23.81 9.04 -68.37
CA VAL A 73 -23.45 9.90 -67.23
C VAL A 73 -23.79 9.25 -65.87
N ALA A 74 -24.86 8.46 -65.81
CA ALA A 74 -25.27 7.79 -64.56
C ALA A 74 -24.30 6.66 -64.18
N ALA A 75 -23.78 5.92 -65.16
CA ALA A 75 -22.80 4.85 -64.92
C ALA A 75 -21.48 5.40 -64.35
N ALA A 76 -21.02 6.56 -64.85
CA ALA A 76 -19.83 7.23 -64.33
C ALA A 76 -20.02 7.71 -62.89
N ALA A 77 -21.21 8.23 -62.54
CA ALA A 77 -21.52 8.66 -61.17
C ALA A 77 -21.53 7.49 -60.17
N VAL A 78 -22.11 6.35 -60.55
CA VAL A 78 -22.12 5.13 -59.72
C VAL A 78 -20.70 4.58 -59.52
N ALA A 79 -19.90 4.54 -60.58
CA ALA A 79 -18.50 4.11 -60.49
C ALA A 79 -17.67 5.03 -59.58
N GLY A 80 -17.85 6.36 -59.70
CA GLY A 80 -17.21 7.33 -58.82
C GLY A 80 -17.60 7.16 -57.35
N ALA A 81 -18.88 6.93 -57.07
CA ALA A 81 -19.39 6.69 -55.71
C ALA A 81 -18.80 5.40 -55.09
N LEU A 82 -18.69 4.31 -55.87
CA LEU A 82 -18.08 3.05 -55.41
C LEU A 82 -16.59 3.21 -55.11
N VAL A 83 -15.85 3.94 -55.96
CA VAL A 83 -14.42 4.23 -55.71
C VAL A 83 -14.27 5.07 -54.45
N ALA A 84 -15.06 6.13 -54.29
CA ALA A 84 -15.04 6.98 -53.10
C ALA A 84 -15.37 6.17 -51.83
N PHE A 85 -16.42 5.33 -51.86
CA PHE A 85 -16.78 4.46 -50.75
C PHE A 85 -15.66 3.47 -50.40
N THR A 86 -15.03 2.86 -51.41
CA THR A 86 -13.92 1.93 -51.21
C THR A 86 -12.71 2.63 -50.57
N LEU A 87 -12.38 3.85 -51.00
CA LEU A 87 -11.31 4.65 -50.41
C LEU A 87 -11.61 5.03 -48.95
N VAL A 88 -12.84 5.46 -48.66
CA VAL A 88 -13.29 5.75 -47.29
C VAL A 88 -13.24 4.49 -46.42
N PHE A 89 -13.73 3.36 -46.92
CA PHE A 89 -13.70 2.09 -46.20
C PHE A 89 -12.27 1.62 -45.91
N LEU A 90 -11.36 1.72 -46.89
CA LEU A 90 -9.94 1.40 -46.70
C LEU A 90 -9.27 2.35 -45.70
N HIS A 91 -9.61 3.65 -45.73
CA HIS A 91 -9.12 4.63 -44.78
C HIS A 91 -9.60 4.31 -43.36
N VAL A 92 -10.91 4.07 -43.17
CA VAL A 92 -11.48 3.64 -41.90
C VAL A 92 -10.83 2.34 -41.41
N ARG A 93 -10.63 1.35 -42.29
CA ARG A 93 -9.96 0.09 -41.92
C ARG A 93 -8.50 0.29 -41.52
N ARG A 94 -7.76 1.18 -42.18
CA ARG A 94 -6.38 1.54 -41.79
C ARG A 94 -6.34 2.26 -40.45
N VAL A 95 -7.23 3.23 -40.24
CA VAL A 95 -7.37 3.94 -38.97
C VAL A 95 -7.74 2.96 -37.86
N MET A 96 -8.72 2.09 -38.07
CA MET A 96 -9.14 1.06 -37.11
C MET A 96 -8.02 0.05 -36.81
N ARG A 97 -7.22 -0.35 -37.81
CA ARG A 97 -6.03 -1.20 -37.59
C ARG A 97 -4.95 -0.48 -36.80
N ALA A 98 -4.67 0.79 -37.08
CA ALA A 98 -3.70 1.57 -36.33
C ALA A 98 -4.16 1.78 -34.88
N PHE A 99 -5.45 2.05 -34.67
CA PHE A 99 -6.05 2.10 -33.33
C PHE A 99 -6.02 0.74 -32.63
N ALA A 100 -6.30 -0.37 -33.31
CA ALA A 100 -6.22 -1.71 -32.73
C ALA A 100 -4.77 -2.10 -32.39
N GLN A 101 -3.79 -1.70 -33.22
CA GLN A 101 -2.37 -1.92 -32.94
C GLN A 101 -1.88 -1.06 -31.76
N ARG A 102 -2.32 0.20 -31.66
CA ARG A 102 -2.07 1.05 -30.48
C ARG A 102 -2.77 0.53 -29.23
N ALA A 103 -4.03 0.09 -29.35
CA ALA A 103 -4.75 -0.55 -28.24
C ALA A 103 -4.11 -1.89 -27.82
N ALA A 104 -3.40 -2.56 -28.73
CA ALA A 104 -2.61 -3.76 -28.42
C ALA A 104 -1.26 -3.43 -27.77
N ARG A 105 -0.72 -2.21 -27.93
CA ARG A 105 0.45 -1.70 -27.19
C ARG A 105 -0.01 -1.28 -25.80
N GLN A 106 -0.15 -2.27 -24.93
CA GLN A 106 -0.51 -2.01 -23.54
C GLN A 106 0.69 -1.38 -22.80
N PRO A 107 0.45 -0.33 -21.98
CA PRO A 107 1.47 0.16 -21.08
C PRO A 107 1.92 -0.96 -20.16
N ARG A 108 3.20 -0.99 -19.83
CA ARG A 108 3.81 -2.07 -19.06
C ARG A 108 4.93 -1.54 -18.19
N LEU A 109 5.11 -2.19 -17.05
CA LEU A 109 6.30 -2.03 -16.24
C LEU A 109 7.32 -3.08 -16.67
N VAL A 110 8.57 -2.67 -16.80
CA VAL A 110 9.69 -3.56 -17.08
C VAL A 110 10.66 -3.42 -15.91
N LEU A 111 10.86 -4.50 -15.18
CA LEU A 111 11.91 -4.60 -14.18
C LEU A 111 13.18 -5.05 -14.90
N GLU A 112 14.06 -4.08 -15.12
CA GLU A 112 15.38 -4.26 -15.73
C GLU A 112 16.40 -4.58 -14.64
N HIS A 113 17.67 -4.73 -15.03
CA HIS A 113 18.73 -5.08 -14.08
C HIS A 113 18.95 -3.97 -13.04
N ASP A 114 18.85 -2.71 -13.46
CA ASP A 114 19.21 -1.49 -12.74
C ASP A 114 18.05 -0.48 -12.58
N ALA A 115 16.88 -0.74 -13.15
CA ALA A 115 15.73 0.17 -13.06
C ALA A 115 14.37 -0.55 -13.16
N LEU A 116 13.36 0.05 -12.54
CA LEU A 116 11.96 -0.17 -12.89
C LEU A 116 11.51 0.90 -13.88
N VAL A 117 11.09 0.48 -15.07
CA VAL A 117 10.77 1.37 -16.19
C VAL A 117 9.31 1.22 -16.58
N TYR A 118 8.59 2.33 -16.66
CA TYR A 118 7.29 2.41 -17.32
C TYR A 118 7.49 2.56 -18.82
N VAL A 119 6.86 1.69 -19.59
CA VAL A 119 6.89 1.72 -21.06
C VAL A 119 5.48 1.88 -21.58
N ASP A 120 5.24 2.97 -22.29
CA ASP A 120 3.98 3.30 -22.94
C ASP A 120 4.24 3.66 -24.39
N ASP A 121 3.66 2.89 -25.30
CA ASP A 121 4.06 2.82 -26.70
C ASP A 121 5.60 2.64 -26.86
N ASP A 122 6.29 3.72 -27.22
CA ASP A 122 7.74 3.80 -27.44
C ASP A 122 8.43 4.77 -26.46
N VAL A 123 7.67 5.35 -25.52
CA VAL A 123 8.19 6.22 -24.46
C VAL A 123 8.59 5.36 -23.27
N ARG A 124 9.81 5.56 -22.79
CA ARG A 124 10.36 4.89 -21.60
C ARG A 124 10.60 5.92 -20.52
N THR A 125 9.99 5.70 -19.35
CA THR A 125 10.14 6.55 -18.18
C THR A 125 10.67 5.70 -17.03
N THR A 126 11.86 6.03 -16.54
CA THR A 126 12.40 5.39 -15.33
C THR A 126 11.56 5.82 -14.14
N ILE A 127 10.90 4.87 -13.48
CA ILE A 127 10.13 5.11 -12.25
C ILE A 127 11.08 5.04 -11.05
N LEU A 128 11.91 3.99 -11.01
CA LEU A 128 12.80 3.74 -9.88
C LEU A 128 14.16 3.27 -10.38
N PRO A 129 15.22 4.05 -10.19
CA PRO A 129 16.58 3.55 -10.35
C PRO A 129 16.93 2.62 -9.15
N LEU A 130 17.37 1.40 -9.44
CA LEU A 130 17.65 0.34 -8.45
C LEU A 130 19.09 0.38 -7.91
N ASP A 131 19.94 1.25 -8.46
CA ASP A 131 21.28 1.55 -7.94
C ASP A 131 21.24 2.40 -6.66
N ARG A 132 20.09 3.02 -6.36
CA ARG A 132 19.84 3.83 -5.17
C ARG A 132 19.04 3.06 -4.12
N ARG A 133 19.16 3.48 -2.87
CA ARG A 133 18.30 2.97 -1.80
C ARG A 133 16.88 3.46 -1.97
N PHE A 134 15.93 2.55 -1.80
CA PHE A 134 14.51 2.81 -1.79
C PHE A 134 13.81 1.98 -0.71
N GLY A 135 12.59 2.37 -0.38
CA GLY A 135 11.70 1.65 0.53
C GLY A 135 10.38 1.30 -0.13
N LEU A 136 9.76 0.24 0.33
CA LEU A 136 8.47 -0.26 -0.14
C LEU A 136 7.49 -0.26 1.03
N THR A 137 6.35 0.40 0.88
CA THR A 137 5.26 0.31 1.84
C THR A 137 4.02 -0.20 1.13
N LEU A 138 3.52 -1.36 1.57
CA LEU A 138 2.28 -1.91 1.06
C LEU A 138 1.10 -1.31 1.83
N PHE A 139 0.15 -0.78 1.09
CA PHE A 139 -1.13 -0.29 1.56
C PHE A 139 -2.25 -1.11 0.96
N THR A 140 -3.37 -1.16 1.64
CA THR A 140 -4.50 -1.95 1.20
C THR A 140 -5.80 -1.42 1.79
N THR A 141 -6.88 -1.54 1.03
CA THR A 141 -8.22 -1.27 1.54
C THR A 141 -8.58 -2.25 2.65
N PRO A 142 -9.52 -1.93 3.56
CA PRO A 142 -9.96 -2.85 4.61
C PRO A 142 -10.50 -4.16 4.04
N SER A 143 -11.17 -4.10 2.87
CA SER A 143 -11.68 -5.27 2.14
C SER A 143 -10.60 -6.11 1.45
N ARG A 144 -9.35 -5.60 1.39
CA ARG A 144 -8.21 -6.18 0.65
C ARG A 144 -8.48 -6.38 -0.84
N ALA A 145 -9.47 -5.68 -1.40
CA ALA A 145 -9.77 -5.73 -2.83
C ALA A 145 -8.74 -4.96 -3.67
N GLU A 146 -8.06 -3.99 -3.07
CA GLU A 146 -7.05 -3.18 -3.73
C GLU A 146 -5.82 -3.09 -2.85
N VAL A 147 -4.65 -3.21 -3.48
CA VAL A 147 -3.35 -3.08 -2.83
C VAL A 147 -2.55 -2.05 -3.61
N VAL A 148 -1.86 -1.18 -2.89
CA VAL A 148 -0.97 -0.18 -3.48
C VAL A 148 0.40 -0.33 -2.82
N VAL A 149 1.47 -0.27 -3.60
CA VAL A 149 2.81 -0.11 -3.08
C VAL A 149 3.22 1.33 -3.28
N ALA A 150 3.65 1.96 -2.20
CA ALA A 150 4.44 3.18 -2.28
C ALA A 150 5.91 2.80 -2.34
N ILE A 151 6.57 3.27 -3.39
CA ILE A 151 8.01 3.22 -3.59
C ILE A 151 8.54 4.56 -3.12
N THR A 152 9.21 4.55 -1.97
CA THR A 152 9.79 5.75 -1.36
C THR A 152 11.27 5.84 -1.66
N HIS A 153 11.74 7.01 -2.06
CA HIS A 153 13.15 7.31 -2.21
C HIS A 153 13.41 8.78 -1.86
N ARG A 154 14.68 9.18 -1.82
CA ARG A 154 15.05 10.56 -1.45
C ARG A 154 14.36 11.63 -2.31
N ASP A 155 14.19 11.33 -3.60
CA ASP A 155 13.64 12.29 -4.56
C ASP A 155 12.09 12.35 -4.57
N GLY A 156 11.38 11.46 -3.85
CA GLY A 156 9.91 11.42 -3.89
C GLY A 156 9.28 10.07 -3.54
N VAL A 157 7.97 9.99 -3.81
CA VAL A 157 7.15 8.79 -3.59
C VAL A 157 6.38 8.46 -4.86
N GLU A 158 6.60 7.27 -5.38
CA GLU A 158 5.88 6.72 -6.53
C GLU A 158 4.89 5.66 -6.06
N TYR A 159 3.70 5.63 -6.65
CA TYR A 159 2.67 4.67 -6.29
C TYR A 159 2.41 3.71 -7.46
N LEU A 160 2.16 2.45 -7.14
CA LEU A 160 1.68 1.44 -8.09
C LEU A 160 0.59 0.61 -7.41
N GLY A 161 -0.47 0.27 -8.12
CA GLY A 161 -1.59 -0.49 -7.55
C GLY A 161 -1.83 -1.83 -8.20
N GLY A 162 -2.59 -2.67 -7.52
CA GLY A 162 -3.07 -3.98 -7.95
C GLY A 162 -4.49 -4.24 -7.44
N ARG A 163 -5.26 -5.04 -8.18
CA ARG A 163 -6.63 -5.44 -7.79
C ARG A 163 -6.73 -6.92 -7.49
N ASP A 164 -7.64 -7.27 -6.57
CA ASP A 164 -8.06 -8.62 -6.21
C ASP A 164 -6.89 -9.60 -5.98
N PRO A 165 -5.93 -9.31 -5.08
CA PRO A 165 -4.87 -10.27 -4.76
C PRO A 165 -5.49 -11.55 -4.19
N SER A 166 -5.26 -12.69 -4.86
CA SER A 166 -5.90 -13.98 -4.52
C SER A 166 -5.28 -14.67 -3.29
N GLY A 167 -4.25 -14.06 -2.71
CA GLY A 167 -3.98 -14.08 -1.28
C GLY A 167 -3.35 -15.35 -0.70
N GLN A 168 -3.40 -16.53 -1.33
CA GLN A 168 -2.79 -17.73 -0.72
C GLN A 168 -1.26 -17.79 -0.84
N ARG A 169 -0.70 -17.41 -1.99
CA ARG A 169 0.77 -17.43 -2.21
C ARG A 169 1.49 -16.27 -1.54
N HIS A 170 0.75 -15.22 -1.23
CA HIS A 170 1.30 -13.94 -0.79
C HIS A 170 0.72 -13.49 0.56
N VAL A 171 0.19 -14.42 1.38
CA VAL A 171 -0.38 -14.12 2.71
C VAL A 171 0.60 -13.31 3.54
N GLU A 172 1.88 -13.70 3.55
CA GLU A 172 2.92 -13.05 4.36
C GLU A 172 3.18 -11.60 3.92
N LEU A 173 3.20 -11.33 2.60
CA LEU A 173 3.33 -9.97 2.08
C LEU A 173 2.10 -9.13 2.44
N LEU A 174 0.90 -9.69 2.30
CA LEU A 174 -0.35 -9.01 2.66
C LEU A 174 -0.48 -8.76 4.17
N ALA A 175 0.11 -9.62 5.01
CA ALA A 175 0.17 -9.43 6.46
C ALA A 175 1.04 -8.23 6.87
N ARG A 176 2.04 -7.90 6.03
CA ARG A 176 2.91 -6.72 6.19
C ARG A 176 2.26 -5.45 5.64
N ALA A 177 1.19 -5.56 4.85
CA ALA A 177 0.49 -4.39 4.34
C ALA A 177 -0.25 -3.65 5.46
N THR A 178 -0.18 -2.32 5.40
CA THR A 178 -0.91 -1.39 6.25
C THR A 178 -2.31 -1.20 5.71
N THR A 179 -3.33 -1.45 6.53
CA THR A 179 -4.70 -1.10 6.18
C THR A 179 -4.89 0.41 6.20
N THR A 180 -5.41 0.93 5.09
CA THR A 180 -5.65 2.35 4.84
C THR A 180 -7.11 2.52 4.44
N PRO A 181 -7.81 3.56 4.92
CA PRO A 181 -9.16 3.89 4.46
C PRO A 181 -9.23 4.10 2.94
N ASP A 182 -10.37 3.75 2.33
CA ASP A 182 -10.53 3.77 0.87
C ASP A 182 -10.36 5.19 0.28
N ASN A 183 -10.76 6.22 1.01
CA ASN A 183 -10.61 7.63 0.62
C ASN A 183 -9.15 8.14 0.68
N ASP A 184 -8.29 7.42 1.38
CA ASP A 184 -6.91 7.80 1.63
C ASP A 184 -5.95 7.13 0.67
N LEU A 185 -6.30 5.92 0.25
CA LEU A 185 -5.52 5.14 -0.69
C LEU A 185 -5.57 5.81 -2.08
N PRO A 186 -4.42 6.07 -2.72
CA PRO A 186 -4.40 6.65 -4.05
C PRO A 186 -4.75 5.57 -5.09
N VAL A 187 -6.01 5.18 -5.20
CA VAL A 187 -6.45 4.17 -6.18
C VAL A 187 -7.20 4.81 -7.35
N GLY A 188 -7.22 4.11 -8.49
CA GLY A 188 -7.96 4.50 -9.68
C GLY A 188 -7.14 5.41 -10.60
N ALA A 189 -7.75 6.48 -11.12
CA ALA A 189 -7.16 7.34 -12.15
C ALA A 189 -5.85 8.06 -11.75
N ARG A 190 -5.42 7.94 -10.48
CA ARG A 190 -4.24 8.60 -9.93
C ARG A 190 -3.00 7.72 -9.92
N VAL A 191 -3.13 6.40 -10.10
CA VAL A 191 -2.02 5.45 -9.96
C VAL A 191 -2.09 4.36 -11.03
N PRO A 192 -0.97 3.98 -11.68
CA PRO A 192 -0.94 2.85 -12.59
C PRO A 192 -1.34 1.54 -11.89
N MET A 193 -2.36 0.87 -12.41
CA MET A 193 -2.88 -0.38 -11.85
C MET A 193 -2.48 -1.60 -12.68
N LEU A 194 -1.88 -2.58 -12.01
CA LEU A 194 -1.75 -3.94 -12.51
C LEU A 194 -3.10 -4.64 -12.29
N GLY A 195 -3.73 -5.10 -13.38
CA GLY A 195 -5.05 -5.72 -13.31
C GLY A 195 -5.08 -7.13 -12.72
N ASP A 196 -3.96 -7.62 -12.21
CA ASP A 196 -3.79 -8.93 -11.58
C ASP A 196 -2.97 -8.73 -10.29
N GLY A 197 -3.63 -8.89 -9.15
CA GLY A 197 -3.04 -8.70 -7.83
C GLY A 197 -1.90 -9.67 -7.53
N ASP A 198 -1.89 -10.87 -8.11
CA ASP A 198 -0.77 -11.80 -7.91
C ASP A 198 0.48 -11.35 -8.68
N ARG A 199 0.32 -10.85 -9.91
CA ARG A 199 1.43 -10.24 -10.65
C ARG A 199 1.97 -8.98 -9.98
N PHE A 200 1.07 -8.21 -9.35
CA PHE A 200 1.47 -7.08 -8.53
C PHE A 200 2.34 -7.52 -7.35
N LEU A 201 1.93 -8.56 -6.62
CA LEU A 201 2.71 -9.08 -5.50
C LEU A 201 4.01 -9.77 -5.96
N GLU A 202 4.03 -10.37 -7.16
CA GLU A 202 5.25 -10.87 -7.80
C GLU A 202 6.25 -9.73 -8.11
N LEU A 203 5.76 -8.58 -8.60
CA LEU A 203 6.61 -7.39 -8.79
C LEU A 203 7.19 -6.91 -7.46
N VAL A 204 6.37 -6.79 -6.43
CA VAL A 204 6.82 -6.37 -5.09
C VAL A 204 7.86 -7.35 -4.53
N GLY A 205 7.61 -8.66 -4.65
CA GLY A 205 8.57 -9.68 -4.26
C GLY A 205 9.86 -9.64 -5.06
N ALA A 206 9.80 -9.32 -6.36
CA ALA A 206 10.99 -9.16 -7.20
C ALA A 206 11.80 -7.91 -6.81
N LEU A 207 11.15 -6.81 -6.45
CA LEU A 207 11.81 -5.60 -5.94
C LEU A 207 12.48 -5.87 -4.57
N GLU A 208 11.77 -6.53 -3.65
CA GLU A 208 12.33 -6.93 -2.34
C GLU A 208 13.52 -7.89 -2.49
N ALA A 209 13.46 -8.84 -3.44
CA ALA A 209 14.59 -9.72 -3.73
C ALA A 209 15.81 -8.96 -4.27
N ARG A 210 15.59 -7.83 -4.96
CA ARG A 210 16.65 -6.97 -5.49
C ARG A 210 17.28 -6.08 -4.42
N ALA A 211 16.46 -5.60 -3.49
CA ALA A 211 16.89 -4.76 -2.37
C ALA A 211 16.34 -5.33 -1.05
N PRO A 212 17.00 -6.34 -0.46
CA PRO A 212 16.54 -6.94 0.79
C PRO A 212 16.33 -5.90 1.89
N GLY A 213 15.20 -6.02 2.58
CA GLY A 213 14.75 -5.10 3.61
C GLY A 213 14.08 -3.84 3.08
N ALA A 214 13.81 -3.70 1.77
CA ALA A 214 13.12 -2.53 1.23
C ALA A 214 11.72 -2.36 1.84
N LEU A 215 11.01 -3.45 2.15
CA LEU A 215 9.74 -3.42 2.88
C LEU A 215 9.85 -2.85 4.31
N ASP A 216 11.06 -2.74 4.87
CA ASP A 216 11.35 -2.16 6.18
C ASP A 216 11.95 -0.75 6.09
N ARG A 217 11.90 -0.13 4.90
CA ARG A 217 12.36 1.23 4.68
C ARG A 217 11.24 2.17 4.25
N VAL A 218 11.33 3.41 4.70
CA VAL A 218 10.48 4.52 4.30
C VAL A 218 11.36 5.76 4.19
N PHE A 219 11.37 6.42 3.04
CA PHE A 219 12.07 7.67 2.80
C PHE A 219 11.07 8.79 2.51
N LEU A 220 10.99 9.77 3.39
CA LEU A 220 10.09 10.91 3.26
C LEU A 220 10.87 12.19 3.53
N SER A 221 10.30 13.30 3.06
CA SER A 221 10.76 14.64 3.38
C SER A 221 9.60 15.42 3.97
N ASP A 222 9.86 16.17 5.03
CA ASP A 222 8.87 17.09 5.59
C ASP A 222 8.71 18.34 4.69
N ALA A 223 7.75 19.21 5.02
CA ALA A 223 7.52 20.45 4.28
C ALA A 223 8.71 21.44 4.31
N GLY A 224 9.62 21.27 5.27
CA GLY A 224 10.87 22.01 5.39
C GLY A 224 12.06 21.31 4.72
N MET A 225 11.83 20.25 3.93
CA MET A 225 12.84 19.42 3.29
C MET A 225 13.74 18.64 4.27
N ALA A 226 13.33 18.49 5.54
CA ALA A 226 14.01 17.64 6.49
C ALA A 226 13.62 16.17 6.27
N ASP A 227 14.63 15.31 6.27
CA ASP A 227 14.44 13.88 6.03
C ASP A 227 13.72 13.21 7.23
N VAL A 228 12.68 12.43 6.91
CA VAL A 228 12.05 11.45 7.80
C VAL A 228 12.29 10.07 7.21
N VAL A 229 13.22 9.33 7.81
CA VAL A 229 13.71 8.07 7.26
C VAL A 229 13.56 6.95 8.27
N LEU A 230 12.79 5.94 7.94
CA LEU A 230 12.85 4.62 8.55
C LEU A 230 13.75 3.75 7.67
N ASP A 231 14.84 3.21 8.20
CA ASP A 231 15.71 2.27 7.48
C ASP A 231 16.00 1.08 8.39
N GLY A 232 15.12 0.06 8.32
CA GLY A 232 15.22 -1.13 9.15
C GLY A 232 15.04 -0.82 10.64
N ASP A 233 16.15 -0.85 11.38
CA ASP A 233 16.22 -0.63 12.83
C ASP A 233 16.50 0.83 13.21
N ARG A 234 16.51 1.76 12.26
CA ARG A 234 16.79 3.18 12.50
C ARG A 234 15.62 4.05 12.09
N LEU A 235 15.21 4.95 12.97
CA LEU A 235 14.30 6.05 12.63
C LEU A 235 15.05 7.38 12.75
N ARG A 236 15.06 8.17 11.68
CA ARG A 236 15.64 9.51 11.65
C ARG A 236 14.56 10.54 11.37
N ALA A 237 14.49 11.59 12.18
CA ALA A 237 13.56 12.70 12.03
C ALA A 237 14.11 13.95 12.74
N ALA A 238 13.95 15.14 12.16
CA ALA A 238 14.47 16.41 12.72
C ALA A 238 15.95 16.34 13.17
N GLN A 239 16.81 15.69 12.37
CA GLN A 239 18.24 15.46 12.67
C GLN A 239 18.51 14.55 13.89
N LEU A 240 17.47 14.01 14.52
CA LEU A 240 17.60 13.01 15.58
C LEU A 240 17.62 11.61 14.96
N ASP A 241 18.42 10.73 15.57
CA ASP A 241 18.52 9.31 15.23
C ASP A 241 18.05 8.48 16.43
N PHE A 242 17.09 7.60 16.18
CA PHE A 242 16.51 6.66 17.13
C PHE A 242 16.88 5.23 16.71
N ASP A 243 17.45 4.49 17.65
CA ASP A 243 17.78 3.07 17.49
C ASP A 243 16.59 2.22 17.94
N LEU A 244 15.90 1.58 16.99
CA LEU A 244 14.73 0.73 17.25
C LEU A 244 15.11 -0.63 17.85
N ARG A 245 16.40 -0.96 17.98
CA ARG A 245 16.86 -2.14 18.76
C ARG A 245 17.08 -1.82 20.22
N ALA A 246 17.15 -0.54 20.59
CA ALA A 246 17.28 -0.11 21.97
C ALA A 246 15.91 0.28 22.55
N PRO A 247 15.74 0.20 23.89
CA PRO A 247 14.51 0.61 24.53
C PRO A 247 14.11 2.05 24.17
N LEU A 248 12.84 2.24 23.82
CA LEU A 248 12.25 3.55 23.56
C LEU A 248 10.82 3.62 24.08
N SER A 249 10.32 4.83 24.26
CA SER A 249 8.91 5.09 24.54
C SER A 249 8.27 5.82 23.36
N TRP A 250 7.05 5.41 23.00
CA TRP A 250 6.29 6.11 21.98
C TRP A 250 4.80 6.12 22.34
N ARG A 251 4.08 7.14 21.87
CA ARG A 251 2.62 7.23 22.01
C ARG A 251 1.97 7.97 20.85
N ALA A 252 0.73 7.58 20.55
CA ALA A 252 -0.12 8.20 19.56
C ALA A 252 -1.22 9.04 20.23
N TYR A 253 -1.41 10.26 19.74
CA TYR A 253 -2.48 11.13 20.20
C TYR A 253 -2.95 12.04 19.07
N ALA A 254 -4.11 12.65 19.25
CA ALA A 254 -4.68 13.60 18.31
C ALA A 254 -4.85 14.95 19.01
N PHE A 255 -4.73 16.02 18.24
CA PHE A 255 -4.97 17.37 18.75
C PHE A 255 -5.62 18.19 17.65
N GLN A 256 -6.31 19.26 18.05
CA GLN A 256 -6.89 20.21 17.12
C GLN A 256 -6.13 21.52 17.19
N GLU A 257 -5.84 22.09 16.03
CA GLU A 257 -5.40 23.49 15.93
C GLU A 257 -6.27 24.22 14.94
N GLY A 258 -6.73 25.39 15.35
CA GLY A 258 -7.66 26.16 14.55
C GLY A 258 -7.68 27.61 14.94
N SER A 259 -8.18 28.42 14.00
CA SER A 259 -8.68 29.75 14.29
C SER A 259 -10.17 29.67 14.60
N SER A 260 -10.79 30.79 14.95
CA SER A 260 -12.25 30.89 15.17
C SER A 260 -13.10 30.44 13.96
N PHE A 261 -12.50 30.29 12.77
CA PHE A 261 -13.21 30.00 11.51
C PHE A 261 -12.89 28.62 10.91
N ALA A 262 -11.83 27.95 11.37
CA ALA A 262 -11.44 26.64 10.86
C ALA A 262 -10.61 25.89 11.91
N SER A 263 -11.00 24.65 12.21
CA SER A 263 -10.24 23.72 13.05
C SER A 263 -9.72 22.58 12.18
N HIS A 264 -8.42 22.33 12.27
CA HIS A 264 -7.77 21.19 11.65
C HIS A 264 -7.43 20.17 12.74
N SER A 265 -7.82 18.92 12.50
CA SER A 265 -7.44 17.81 13.35
C SER A 265 -6.10 17.25 12.87
N PHE A 266 -5.20 16.99 13.81
CA PHE A 266 -3.90 16.38 13.57
C PHE A 266 -3.77 15.09 14.36
N GLN A 267 -3.05 14.13 13.81
CA GLN A 267 -2.54 12.99 14.55
C GLN A 267 -1.05 13.17 14.79
N ALA A 268 -0.61 12.81 15.99
CA ALA A 268 0.75 12.89 16.45
C ALA A 268 1.28 11.50 16.82
N THR A 269 2.58 11.30 16.64
CA THR A 269 3.34 10.18 17.18
C THR A 269 4.57 10.75 17.86
N GLN A 270 4.55 10.75 19.19
CA GLN A 270 5.70 11.19 19.99
C GLN A 270 6.61 9.99 20.22
N VAL A 271 7.90 10.17 19.98
CA VAL A 271 8.95 9.16 20.14
C VAL A 271 10.02 9.73 21.04
N ARG A 272 10.43 8.97 22.06
CA ARG A 272 11.44 9.37 23.02
C ARG A 272 12.43 8.23 23.30
N GLN A 273 13.72 8.55 23.29
CA GLN A 273 14.81 7.63 23.60
C GLN A 273 15.91 8.39 24.36
N GLY A 274 16.00 8.16 25.68
CA GLY A 274 16.83 8.98 26.56
C GLY A 274 16.36 10.44 26.56
N GLU A 275 17.27 11.38 26.32
CA GLU A 275 16.97 12.82 26.23
C GLU A 275 16.46 13.27 24.85
N ARG A 276 16.43 12.37 23.87
CA ARG A 276 15.98 12.68 22.51
C ARG A 276 14.48 12.50 22.40
N GLU A 277 13.81 13.50 21.85
CA GLU A 277 12.37 13.49 21.67
C GLU A 277 11.98 14.15 20.35
N VAL A 278 11.05 13.54 19.62
CA VAL A 278 10.46 14.09 18.40
C VAL A 278 8.97 13.81 18.36
N VAL A 279 8.19 14.70 17.75
CA VAL A 279 6.77 14.49 17.49
C VAL A 279 6.50 14.51 15.99
N LEU A 280 6.18 13.35 15.43
CA LEU A 280 5.75 13.23 14.04
C LEU A 280 4.28 13.62 13.95
N VAL A 281 3.95 14.58 13.10
CA VAL A 281 2.59 15.15 12.97
C VAL A 281 2.11 14.97 11.55
N SER A 282 0.85 14.55 11.39
CA SER A 282 0.18 14.53 10.09
C SER A 282 -1.25 15.02 10.22
N LEU A 283 -1.79 15.51 9.11
CA LEU A 283 -3.19 15.94 9.06
C LEU A 283 -4.10 14.71 9.20
N SER A 284 -5.01 14.76 10.17
CA SER A 284 -6.07 13.77 10.32
C SER A 284 -7.19 14.12 9.33
N PRO A 285 -7.83 13.14 8.68
CA PRO A 285 -9.03 13.42 7.90
C PRO A 285 -10.08 14.08 8.81
N THR A 286 -10.60 15.22 8.37
CA THR A 286 -11.67 15.96 9.05
C THR A 286 -13.01 15.31 8.72
N GLY A 287 -13.81 14.94 9.72
CA GLY A 287 -15.26 14.77 9.54
C GLY A 287 -15.83 13.36 9.65
N GLU A 288 -15.02 12.31 9.67
CA GLU A 288 -15.50 10.96 9.99
C GLU A 288 -14.52 10.36 11.00
N LEU A 289 -14.92 10.39 12.27
CA LEU A 289 -14.41 9.45 13.26
C LEU A 289 -14.43 8.09 12.58
N ALA A 290 -13.24 7.59 12.19
CA ALA A 290 -12.54 6.46 12.78
C ALA A 290 -13.42 5.33 13.34
N THR A 291 -14.64 5.20 12.85
CA THR A 291 -15.39 3.98 12.82
C THR A 291 -14.86 3.37 11.54
N PRO A 292 -13.85 2.48 11.60
CA PRO A 292 -13.70 1.57 10.48
C PRO A 292 -15.11 1.05 10.28
N SER A 293 -15.72 1.32 9.13
CA SER A 293 -16.79 0.44 8.70
C SER A 293 -16.10 -0.92 8.74
N ILE A 294 -16.46 -1.72 9.75
CA ILE A 294 -15.95 -3.06 9.94
C ILE A 294 -16.59 -3.81 8.78
N ILE A 295 -16.05 -3.60 7.59
CA ILE A 295 -16.41 -4.31 6.39
C ILE A 295 -15.78 -5.66 6.67
N SER A 296 -16.61 -6.56 7.21
CA SER A 296 -16.32 -7.98 7.21
C SER A 296 -15.73 -8.30 5.84
N PRO A 297 -14.52 -8.89 5.76
CA PRO A 297 -13.93 -9.22 4.48
C PRO A 297 -14.95 -10.04 3.68
N PRO A 298 -15.16 -9.75 2.39
CA PRO A 298 -16.19 -10.42 1.61
C PRO A 298 -16.01 -11.95 1.74
N PRO A 299 -17.07 -12.69 2.10
CA PRO A 299 -16.96 -14.13 2.32
C PRO A 299 -16.52 -14.84 1.04
N GLY A 300 -15.55 -15.76 1.15
CA GLY A 300 -15.18 -16.69 0.09
C GLY A 300 -13.95 -16.35 -0.77
N ARG A 301 -13.21 -15.26 -0.49
CA ARG A 301 -12.03 -14.89 -1.29
C ARG A 301 -10.68 -15.38 -0.74
N THR A 302 -10.60 -15.70 0.55
CA THR A 302 -9.35 -16.18 1.18
C THR A 302 -9.63 -17.46 1.97
N GLY A 303 -8.70 -18.41 1.95
CA GLY A 303 -8.80 -19.60 2.80
C GLY A 303 -8.75 -19.23 4.29
N PRO A 304 -9.21 -20.11 5.20
CA PRO A 304 -9.39 -19.78 6.62
C PRO A 304 -8.11 -19.23 7.32
N LEU A 305 -6.94 -19.79 6.99
CA LEU A 305 -5.65 -19.32 7.54
C LEU A 305 -5.26 -17.93 7.03
N ALA A 306 -5.52 -17.64 5.75
CA ALA A 306 -5.26 -16.32 5.17
C ALA A 306 -6.19 -15.26 5.80
N SER A 307 -7.45 -15.63 6.08
CA SER A 307 -8.39 -14.76 6.76
C SER A 307 -7.92 -14.38 8.18
N GLU A 308 -7.37 -15.33 8.94
CA GLU A 308 -6.89 -15.05 10.31
C GLU A 308 -5.68 -14.12 10.34
N VAL A 309 -4.69 -14.34 9.47
CA VAL A 309 -3.50 -13.47 9.37
C VAL A 309 -3.91 -12.05 8.96
N ILE A 310 -4.83 -11.93 8.00
CA ILE A 310 -5.37 -10.63 7.57
C ILE A 310 -6.11 -9.93 8.72
N GLN A 311 -6.97 -10.65 9.46
CA GLN A 311 -7.68 -10.10 10.62
C GLN A 311 -6.72 -9.62 11.71
N ARG A 312 -5.65 -10.37 11.98
CA ARG A 312 -4.59 -9.94 12.91
C ARG A 312 -3.90 -8.66 12.46
N SER A 313 -3.57 -8.56 11.17
CA SER A 313 -2.94 -7.34 10.62
C SER A 313 -3.88 -6.13 10.69
N LEU A 314 -5.18 -6.31 10.41
CA LEU A 314 -6.19 -5.27 10.54
C LEU A 314 -6.35 -4.82 12.00
N ALA A 315 -6.46 -5.77 12.93
CA ALA A 315 -6.60 -5.46 14.35
C ALA A 315 -5.37 -4.70 14.89
N ARG A 316 -4.17 -5.09 14.47
CA ARG A 316 -2.93 -4.35 14.75
C ARG A 316 -3.03 -2.91 14.25
N ASP A 317 -3.39 -2.72 12.99
CA ASP A 317 -3.40 -1.39 12.38
C ASP A 317 -4.47 -0.47 13.01
N LEU A 318 -5.64 -1.02 13.36
CA LEU A 318 -6.67 -0.28 14.11
C LEU A 318 -6.18 0.14 15.50
N ARG A 319 -5.48 -0.76 16.21
CA ARG A 319 -4.87 -0.43 17.51
C ARG A 319 -3.83 0.69 17.37
N LEU A 320 -2.99 0.64 16.34
CA LEU A 320 -1.96 1.65 16.09
C LEU A 320 -2.52 2.97 15.57
N ALA A 321 -3.69 2.95 14.91
CA ALA A 321 -4.37 4.15 14.45
C ALA A 321 -5.08 4.90 15.60
N HIS A 322 -5.45 4.20 16.68
CA HIS A 322 -6.14 4.79 17.81
C HIS A 322 -5.30 5.90 18.48
N CYS A 323 -5.93 7.06 18.67
CA CYS A 323 -5.30 8.25 19.23
C CYS A 323 -6.20 8.84 20.31
N LEU A 324 -5.63 9.21 21.46
CA LEU A 324 -6.34 9.96 22.49
C LEU A 324 -6.23 11.47 22.23
N ALA A 325 -7.22 12.25 22.62
CA ALA A 325 -7.15 13.71 22.50
C ALA A 325 -6.17 14.29 23.53
N GLU A 326 -5.20 15.08 23.08
CA GLU A 326 -4.20 15.75 23.93
C GLU A 326 -3.93 17.20 23.50
N VAL A 327 -3.15 17.92 24.31
CA VAL A 327 -2.70 19.28 24.03
C VAL A 327 -1.69 19.26 22.86
N PRO A 328 -1.73 20.24 21.94
CA PRO A 328 -0.77 20.32 20.85
C PRO A 328 0.69 20.36 21.34
N PRO A 329 1.62 19.59 20.74
CA PRO A 329 3.04 19.62 21.10
C PRO A 329 3.67 20.98 20.75
N PRO A 330 4.77 21.41 21.37
CA PRO A 330 5.49 22.61 20.96
C PRO A 330 5.90 22.57 19.47
N ARG A 331 5.74 23.68 18.74
CA ARG A 331 5.97 23.73 17.27
C ARG A 331 7.37 23.28 16.84
N HIS A 332 8.39 23.59 17.64
CA HIS A 332 9.77 23.24 17.34
C HIS A 332 10.09 21.73 17.45
N MET A 333 9.19 20.94 18.08
CA MET A 333 9.32 19.48 18.17
C MET A 333 8.59 18.74 17.05
N ARG A 334 7.81 19.48 16.23
CA ARG A 334 6.92 18.88 15.23
C ARG A 334 7.67 18.62 13.94
N VAL A 335 7.54 17.41 13.43
CA VAL A 335 8.01 17.03 12.11
C VAL A 335 6.82 16.58 11.29
N ALA A 336 6.58 17.23 10.16
CA ALA A 336 5.45 16.86 9.30
C ALA A 336 5.75 15.52 8.60
N VAL A 337 4.78 14.62 8.61
CA VAL A 337 4.85 13.32 7.93
C VAL A 337 3.57 13.11 7.13
N ASP A 338 3.68 12.47 5.96
CA ASP A 338 2.51 12.05 5.22
C ASP A 338 1.73 10.98 6.02
N ARG A 339 0.44 11.24 6.21
CA ARG A 339 -0.48 10.40 7.00
C ARG A 339 -0.50 8.95 6.55
N LEU A 340 -0.25 8.66 5.27
CA LEU A 340 -0.21 7.29 4.74
C LEU A 340 0.89 6.47 5.40
N PHE A 341 2.00 7.09 5.78
CA PHE A 341 3.16 6.40 6.34
C PHE A 341 3.17 6.37 7.87
N VAL A 342 2.28 7.12 8.54
CA VAL A 342 2.18 7.12 10.01
C VAL A 342 1.95 5.72 10.58
N PRO A 343 1.00 4.89 10.07
CA PRO A 343 0.82 3.55 10.59
C PRO A 343 2.07 2.68 10.39
N ARG A 344 2.78 2.83 9.26
CA ARG A 344 4.02 2.07 9.01
C ARG A 344 5.11 2.41 10.01
N ILE A 345 5.29 3.69 10.32
CA ILE A 345 6.23 4.14 11.35
C ILE A 345 5.81 3.61 12.72
N ARG A 346 4.52 3.67 13.07
CA ARG A 346 4.00 3.13 14.34
C ARG A 346 4.19 1.62 14.45
N GLN A 347 4.06 0.85 13.37
CA GLN A 347 4.36 -0.58 13.37
C GLN A 347 5.84 -0.85 13.71
N ALA A 348 6.76 -0.05 13.17
CA ALA A 348 8.18 -0.20 13.48
C ALA A 348 8.50 0.17 14.95
N LEU A 349 7.84 1.22 15.48
CA LEU A 349 7.96 1.62 16.88
C LEU A 349 7.34 0.59 17.84
N ASP A 350 6.20 -0.02 17.48
CA ASP A 350 5.54 -1.06 18.27
C ASP A 350 6.37 -2.36 18.34
N ALA A 351 7.20 -2.61 17.33
CA ALA A 351 8.14 -3.73 17.32
C ALA A 351 9.43 -3.47 18.12
N ALA A 352 9.72 -2.21 18.47
CA ALA A 352 10.91 -1.85 19.24
C ALA A 352 10.75 -2.29 20.71
N PRO A 353 11.86 -2.58 21.43
CA PRO A 353 11.80 -2.87 22.86
C PRO A 353 11.19 -1.68 23.61
N ALA A 354 10.19 -1.94 24.45
CA ALA A 354 9.60 -0.90 25.27
C ALA A 354 10.58 -0.48 26.39
N GLU A 355 10.70 0.82 26.62
CA GLU A 355 11.30 1.35 27.84
C GLU A 355 10.54 0.79 29.05
N LEU A 356 11.25 0.07 29.93
CA LEU A 356 10.68 -0.47 31.16
C LEU A 356 10.30 0.70 32.06
N VAL A 357 9.03 1.09 31.99
CA VAL A 357 8.44 1.97 33.00
C VAL A 357 8.32 1.12 34.27
N ILE A 358 9.32 1.22 35.14
CA ILE A 358 9.19 0.80 36.52
C ILE A 358 8.18 1.77 37.13
N VAL A 359 6.89 1.46 37.02
CA VAL A 359 5.87 2.13 37.82
C VAL A 359 6.26 1.81 39.25
N PRO A 360 6.69 2.80 40.06
CA PRO A 360 6.89 2.55 41.48
C PRO A 360 5.55 2.00 41.96
N ARG A 361 5.54 0.78 42.49
CA ARG A 361 4.38 0.32 43.23
C ARG A 361 4.19 1.37 44.32
N THR A 362 3.22 2.27 44.13
CA THR A 362 2.69 3.05 45.22
C THR A 362 2.25 2.00 46.21
N SER A 363 3.05 1.84 47.26
CA SER A 363 2.68 1.10 48.44
C SER A 363 1.35 1.69 48.87
N THR A 364 0.26 1.03 48.49
CA THR A 364 -1.00 1.18 49.20
C THR A 364 -0.63 1.01 50.67
N PRO A 365 -0.84 2.01 51.55
CA PRO A 365 -0.67 1.74 52.97
C PRO A 365 -1.57 0.56 53.28
N ASP A 366 -1.01 -0.46 53.94
CA ASP A 366 -1.75 -1.58 54.50
C ASP A 366 -2.83 -1.00 55.42
N VAL A 367 -4.03 -0.79 54.87
CA VAL A 367 -5.23 -0.68 55.67
C VAL A 367 -5.53 -2.12 56.08
N LEU A 368 -4.97 -2.50 57.22
CA LEU A 368 -5.44 -3.62 58.03
C LEU A 368 -6.90 -3.36 58.41
N VAL A 369 -7.83 -3.64 57.50
CA VAL A 369 -9.23 -3.83 57.86
C VAL A 369 -9.30 -5.22 58.50
N THR A 370 -9.31 -5.24 59.83
CA THR A 370 -9.67 -6.44 60.59
C THR A 370 -11.08 -6.90 60.18
N PRO A 371 -11.34 -8.21 59.98
CA PRO A 371 -12.63 -8.73 59.50
C PRO A 371 -13.83 -8.53 60.44
N ALA A 372 -13.71 -7.72 61.49
CA ALA A 372 -14.71 -7.59 62.55
C ALA A 372 -15.68 -6.41 62.36
N GLU A 373 -15.37 -5.40 61.55
CA GLU A 373 -16.20 -4.17 61.47
C GLU A 373 -17.09 -4.07 60.21
N GLY A 374 -16.96 -5.00 59.25
CA GLY A 374 -17.69 -4.96 57.98
C GLY A 374 -19.15 -5.42 58.02
N ILE A 375 -19.61 -6.04 59.12
CA ILE A 375 -20.97 -6.61 59.22
C ILE A 375 -21.94 -5.65 59.93
N GLU A 376 -21.45 -4.69 60.72
CA GLU A 376 -22.31 -3.80 61.50
C GLU A 376 -22.74 -2.54 60.71
N ALA A 377 -21.95 -2.11 59.72
CA ALA A 377 -22.29 -0.98 58.86
C ALA A 377 -23.43 -1.25 57.87
N LEU A 378 -23.71 -2.52 57.54
CA LEU A 378 -24.82 -2.91 56.66
C LEU A 378 -26.17 -3.10 57.39
N ARG A 379 -26.20 -3.02 58.73
CA ARG A 379 -27.44 -3.15 59.52
C ARG A 379 -28.12 -1.82 59.86
N GLN A 380 -27.46 -0.68 59.69
CA GLN A 380 -27.98 0.62 60.10
C GLN A 380 -28.60 1.47 58.96
N SER A 381 -28.60 1.00 57.71
CA SER A 381 -29.08 1.79 56.57
C SER A 381 -30.38 1.27 55.91
N SER A 382 -31.33 0.73 56.68
CA SER A 382 -32.70 0.51 56.21
C SER A 382 -33.65 1.57 56.79
N PRO A 383 -34.11 2.55 56.00
CA PRO A 383 -35.16 3.45 56.42
C PRO A 383 -36.53 2.75 56.34
N ASN A 384 -37.24 2.80 57.47
CA ASN A 384 -38.67 2.48 57.60
C ASN A 384 -39.49 3.28 56.58
N VAL A 385 -40.23 2.59 55.72
CA VAL A 385 -41.37 3.15 54.97
C VAL A 385 -42.63 2.81 55.77
N ARG A 386 -43.31 3.84 56.28
CA ARG A 386 -44.71 3.80 56.69
C ARG A 386 -45.51 4.71 55.78
#